data_AF-A0AAD6UVA7-F1
#
_entry.id   AF-A0AAD6UVA7-F1
#
_cell.length_a   1.000
_cell.length_b   1.000
_cell.length_c   1.000
_cell.angle_alpha   90.00
_cell.angle_beta   90.00
_cell.angle_gamma   90.00
#
_symmetry.space_group_name_H-M   'P 1'
#
loop_
_entity.id
_entity.type
_entity.pdbx_description
1 polymer ?
#
loop_
_entity_poly.entity_id
_entity_poly.type
_entity_poly.pdbx_seq_one_letter_code
_entity_poly.pdbx_strand_id
1 'polypeptide(L)'
;MHEVYNSSARGLQHPVNPDALIPTLPRVRDLVVAFFTGALETWERFTEEFAADGVIATTSTGERLRAWMPTTNDVNEGKLGELRMSSRRAPNMTLQQFNARKMYRKNDTKTYRRLLQSHDHKMIRLKARMVDSSGLTKKRRDTQAQADLLVVAAKRANGVEKAAKKKKVNAALDKLSDGLWLTEALLDAQLAWHRRAELRELKKPSESLIPKVSRLGTKQLKVDALIGAVQRYNASAGIVGPGGDQMDVIRDADDRDIVMESAY
;
A
#
# COMPACT_ATOMS: atom_id res chain seq x y z
N MET A 1 24.69 -11.82 44.19
CA MET A 1 23.33 -11.35 43.86
C MET A 1 23.01 -11.82 42.45
N HIS A 2 22.34 -12.98 42.34
CA HIS A 2 21.84 -13.51 41.07
C HIS A 2 20.46 -12.92 40.83
N GLU A 3 20.31 -12.11 39.79
CA GLU A 3 18.99 -11.68 39.31
C GLU A 3 18.42 -12.77 38.40
N VAL A 4 17.35 -13.39 38.89
CA VAL A 4 16.55 -14.39 38.18
C VAL A 4 15.67 -13.68 37.16
N TYR A 5 15.95 -13.90 35.87
CA TYR A 5 15.12 -13.42 34.77
C TYR A 5 13.81 -14.21 34.74
N ASN A 6 12.71 -13.56 35.13
CA ASN A 6 11.39 -14.15 35.19
C ASN A 6 10.79 -14.24 33.78
N SER A 7 10.91 -15.42 33.15
CA SER A 7 10.31 -15.76 31.85
C SER A 7 8.80 -16.04 32.03
N SER A 8 7.97 -15.01 31.96
CA SER A 8 6.54 -15.17 31.72
C SER A 8 6.26 -15.09 30.22
N ALA A 9 6.54 -16.20 29.53
CA ALA A 9 6.12 -16.40 28.15
C ALA A 9 4.62 -16.72 28.15
N ARG A 10 3.80 -15.73 27.78
CA ARG A 10 2.41 -15.96 27.38
C ARG A 10 2.40 -16.90 26.18
N GLY A 11 1.58 -17.94 26.26
CA GLY A 11 1.51 -19.06 25.31
C GLY A 11 1.46 -18.62 23.85
N LEU A 12 2.54 -18.95 23.14
CA LEU A 12 2.53 -19.07 21.70
C LEU A 12 2.21 -20.52 21.38
N GLN A 13 1.03 -20.71 20.79
CA GLN A 13 0.60 -21.97 20.20
C GLN A 13 1.66 -22.44 19.18
N HIS A 14 1.88 -23.76 19.22
CA HIS A 14 2.77 -24.64 18.44
C HIS A 14 3.52 -24.06 17.22
N PRO A 15 4.79 -24.47 17.01
CA PRO A 15 5.49 -24.20 15.77
C PRO A 15 4.73 -24.89 14.63
N VAL A 16 4.16 -24.09 13.74
CA VAL A 16 3.54 -24.59 12.51
C VAL A 16 4.66 -25.22 11.69
N ASN A 17 4.69 -26.55 11.64
CA ASN A 17 5.66 -27.27 10.82
C ASN A 17 5.37 -26.95 9.35
N PRO A 18 6.26 -26.23 8.63
CA PRO A 18 6.02 -25.85 7.25
C PRO A 18 5.79 -27.07 6.34
N ASP A 19 6.38 -28.22 6.68
CA ASP A 19 6.22 -29.47 5.92
C ASP A 19 4.79 -30.03 5.99
N ALA A 20 4.02 -29.69 7.04
CA ALA A 20 2.61 -30.09 7.16
C ALA A 20 1.66 -29.21 6.33
N LEU A 21 2.10 -28.01 5.92
CA LEU A 21 1.29 -27.08 5.12
C LEU A 21 1.49 -27.24 3.61
N ILE A 22 2.64 -27.76 3.18
CA ILE A 22 2.93 -27.95 1.75
C ILE A 22 1.89 -28.85 1.06
N PRO A 23 1.45 -29.99 1.64
CA PRO A 23 0.44 -30.86 1.02
C PRO A 23 -0.96 -30.21 0.92
N THR A 24 -1.29 -29.27 1.82
CA THR A 24 -2.60 -28.60 1.84
C THR A 24 -2.67 -27.39 0.90
N LEU A 25 -1.55 -27.03 0.27
CA LEU A 25 -1.42 -25.89 -0.63
C LEU A 25 -0.99 -26.36 -2.03
N PRO A 26 -1.90 -27.01 -2.79
CA PRO A 26 -1.59 -27.78 -4.01
C PRO A 26 -0.97 -26.98 -5.18
N ARG A 27 -0.71 -25.67 -5.03
CA ARG A 27 -0.08 -24.82 -6.05
C ARG A 27 1.03 -23.93 -5.52
N VAL A 28 1.40 -24.02 -4.24
CA VAL A 28 2.46 -23.18 -3.68
C VAL A 28 3.79 -23.46 -4.35
N ARG A 29 4.08 -24.73 -4.66
CA ARG A 29 5.27 -25.10 -5.43
C ARG A 29 5.31 -24.39 -6.78
N ASP A 30 4.23 -24.44 -7.55
CA ASP A 30 4.16 -23.82 -8.87
C ASP A 30 4.26 -22.29 -8.80
N LEU A 31 3.65 -21.67 -7.79
CA LEU A 31 3.74 -20.22 -7.56
C LEU A 31 5.15 -19.79 -7.19
N VAL A 32 5.82 -20.55 -6.34
CA VAL A 32 7.21 -20.29 -5.94
C VAL A 32 8.15 -20.47 -7.12
N VAL A 33 7.96 -21.52 -7.94
CA VAL A 33 8.72 -21.71 -9.18
C VAL A 33 8.46 -20.55 -10.14
N ALA A 34 7.21 -20.19 -10.43
CA ALA A 34 6.90 -19.08 -11.32
C ALA A 34 7.47 -17.74 -10.82
N PHE A 35 7.43 -17.50 -9.50
CA PHE A 35 8.06 -16.33 -8.89
C PHE A 35 9.56 -16.30 -9.12
N PHE A 36 10.28 -17.40 -8.82
CA PHE A 36 11.73 -17.45 -9.00
C PHE A 36 12.15 -17.44 -10.47
N THR A 37 11.38 -18.05 -11.38
CA THR A 37 11.61 -17.95 -12.82
C THR A 37 11.48 -16.51 -13.31
N GLY A 38 10.47 -15.77 -12.85
CA GLY A 38 10.33 -14.34 -13.19
C GLY A 38 11.40 -13.47 -12.52
N ALA A 39 11.80 -13.80 -11.30
CA ALA A 39 12.88 -13.10 -10.59
C ALA A 39 14.25 -13.34 -11.22
N LEU A 40 14.48 -14.51 -11.84
CA LEU A 40 15.76 -14.90 -12.45
C LEU A 40 16.26 -13.86 -13.45
N GLU A 41 15.41 -13.39 -14.37
CA GLU A 41 15.79 -12.36 -15.35
C GLU A 41 16.30 -11.07 -14.66
N THR A 42 15.68 -10.70 -13.55
CA THR A 42 16.09 -9.52 -12.78
C THR A 42 17.38 -9.77 -12.03
N TRP A 43 17.54 -10.97 -11.46
CA TRP A 43 18.76 -11.36 -10.78
C TRP A 43 19.95 -11.42 -11.72
N GLU A 44 19.81 -12.00 -12.91
CA GLU A 44 20.88 -12.02 -13.93
C GLU A 44 21.38 -10.61 -14.26
N ARG A 45 20.47 -9.65 -14.47
CA ARG A 45 20.84 -8.24 -14.69
C ARG A 45 21.51 -7.60 -13.46
N PHE A 46 21.08 -7.96 -12.25
CA PHE A 46 21.61 -7.39 -11.01
C PHE A 46 22.95 -8.01 -10.61
N THR A 47 23.23 -9.25 -11.02
CA THR A 47 24.46 -9.98 -10.67
C THR A 47 25.55 -9.86 -11.73
N GLU A 48 25.24 -9.34 -12.93
CA GLU A 48 26.22 -9.13 -14.01
C GLU A 48 27.45 -8.34 -13.53
N GLU A 49 27.25 -7.29 -12.73
CA GLU A 49 28.35 -6.48 -12.18
C GLU A 49 29.24 -7.22 -11.17
N PHE A 50 28.75 -8.34 -10.62
CA PHE A 50 29.44 -9.21 -9.65
C PHE A 50 30.11 -10.43 -10.31
N ALA A 51 30.06 -10.56 -11.64
CA ALA A 51 30.79 -11.62 -12.35
C ALA A 51 32.30 -11.54 -12.07
N ALA A 52 33.02 -12.65 -12.29
CA ALA A 52 34.47 -12.72 -12.02
C ALA A 52 35.29 -11.72 -12.85
N ASP A 53 34.77 -11.37 -14.03
CA ASP A 53 35.24 -10.35 -14.97
C ASP A 53 34.40 -9.06 -14.92
N GLY A 54 33.42 -9.00 -14.02
CA GLY A 54 32.52 -7.87 -13.84
C GLY A 54 33.23 -6.62 -13.31
N VAL A 55 32.53 -5.49 -13.40
CA VAL A 55 33.06 -4.17 -13.02
C VAL A 55 33.57 -4.17 -11.57
N ILE A 56 32.85 -4.80 -10.64
CA ILE A 56 33.23 -4.83 -9.22
C ILE A 56 34.51 -5.65 -8.99
N ALA A 57 34.69 -6.74 -9.74
CA ALA A 57 35.86 -7.63 -9.63
C ALA A 57 37.12 -7.00 -10.25
N THR A 58 36.95 -6.24 -11.33
CA THR A 58 38.05 -5.54 -12.04
C THR A 58 38.39 -4.17 -11.45
N THR A 59 37.56 -3.64 -10.54
CA THR A 59 37.79 -2.35 -9.87
C THR A 59 39.07 -2.40 -9.02
N SER A 60 39.94 -1.39 -9.19
CA SER A 60 41.19 -1.29 -8.42
C SER A 60 40.94 -1.07 -6.93
N THR A 61 41.91 -1.40 -6.07
CA THR A 61 41.80 -1.14 -4.63
C THR A 61 41.54 0.34 -4.32
N GLY A 62 42.15 1.26 -5.07
CA GLY A 62 41.94 2.70 -4.89
C GLY A 62 40.54 3.17 -5.28
N GLU A 63 39.91 2.54 -6.27
CA GLU A 63 38.52 2.81 -6.63
C GLU A 63 37.54 2.21 -5.63
N ARG A 64 37.76 0.98 -5.14
CA ARG A 64 36.92 0.36 -4.10
C ARG A 64 36.91 1.18 -2.81
N LEU A 65 38.07 1.74 -2.42
CA LEU A 65 38.15 2.63 -1.26
C LEU A 65 37.39 3.95 -1.48
N ARG A 66 37.42 4.52 -2.70
CA ARG A 66 36.66 5.74 -3.03
C ARG A 66 35.16 5.49 -3.14
N ALA A 67 34.77 4.32 -3.62
CA ALA A 67 33.38 3.90 -3.79
C ALA A 67 32.76 3.30 -2.52
N TRP A 68 33.54 3.17 -1.44
CA TRP A 68 33.05 2.59 -0.19
C TRP A 68 31.85 3.38 0.34
N MET A 69 30.72 2.68 0.48
CA MET A 69 29.53 3.15 1.16
C MET A 69 29.14 2.12 2.23
N PRO A 70 28.55 2.57 3.36
CA PRO A 70 27.96 1.65 4.32
C PRO A 70 26.93 0.73 3.64
N THR A 71 26.92 -0.55 4.03
CA THR A 71 25.98 -1.55 3.48
C THR A 71 24.53 -1.22 3.80
N THR A 72 24.29 -0.43 4.84
CA THR A 72 22.96 0.03 5.25
C THR A 72 22.83 1.55 5.15
N ASN A 73 21.62 2.00 4.80
CA ASN A 73 21.29 3.41 4.75
C ASN A 73 20.96 4.01 6.13
N ASP A 74 21.18 3.25 7.22
CA ASP A 74 20.78 3.58 8.60
C ASP A 74 21.25 4.98 9.04
N VAL A 75 22.44 5.39 8.61
CA VAL A 75 23.00 6.71 8.94
C VAL A 75 22.19 7.84 8.30
N ASN A 76 21.72 7.66 7.07
CA ASN A 76 20.89 8.67 6.40
C ASN A 76 19.45 8.62 6.92
N GLU A 77 18.93 7.44 7.22
CA GLU A 77 17.61 7.27 7.84
C GLU A 77 17.56 7.93 9.23
N GLY A 78 18.60 7.72 10.05
CA GLY A 78 18.75 8.38 11.34
C GLY A 78 18.80 9.91 11.22
N LYS A 79 19.53 10.45 10.23
CA LYS A 79 19.58 11.90 9.96
C LYS A 79 18.24 12.47 9.51
N LEU A 80 17.48 11.74 8.70
CA LEU A 80 16.13 12.14 8.29
C LEU A 80 15.16 12.12 9.47
N GLY A 81 15.23 11.09 10.31
CA GLY A 81 14.50 11.01 11.57
C GLY A 81 14.81 12.19 12.49
N GLU A 82 16.09 12.54 12.60
CA GLU A 82 16.53 13.67 13.40
C GLU A 82 16.04 15.02 12.85
N LEU A 83 16.13 15.23 11.52
CA LEU A 83 15.58 16.40 10.86
C LEU A 83 14.08 16.54 11.18
N ARG A 84 13.33 15.45 11.03
CA ARG A 84 11.88 15.42 11.34
C ARG A 84 11.60 15.82 12.78
N MET A 85 12.32 15.24 13.74
CA MET A 85 12.15 15.56 15.16
C MET A 85 12.52 17.02 15.45
N SER A 86 13.58 17.54 14.83
CA SER A 86 13.99 18.93 15.01
C SER A 86 13.00 19.91 14.40
N SER A 87 12.41 19.60 13.25
CA SER A 87 11.37 20.41 12.63
C SER A 87 10.08 20.42 13.47
N ARG A 88 9.74 19.31 14.13
CA ARG A 88 8.60 19.27 15.06
C ARG A 88 8.82 20.15 16.29
N ARG A 89 10.02 20.10 16.89
CA ARG A 89 10.37 20.92 18.07
C ARG A 89 10.55 22.40 17.74
N ALA A 90 10.98 22.72 16.51
CA ALA A 90 11.23 24.08 16.05
C ALA A 90 10.69 24.26 14.62
N PRO A 91 9.38 24.47 14.43
CA PRO A 91 8.76 24.53 13.11
C PRO A 91 9.23 25.72 12.27
N ASN A 92 9.62 26.81 12.93
CA ASN A 92 10.13 28.01 12.27
C ASN A 92 11.62 27.88 11.86
N MET A 93 12.30 26.81 12.26
CA MET A 93 13.70 26.60 11.92
C MET A 93 13.84 26.25 10.43
N THR A 94 14.71 26.96 9.72
CA THR A 94 14.95 26.69 8.31
C THR A 94 15.87 25.47 8.14
N LEU A 95 15.80 24.82 6.97
CA LEU A 95 16.72 23.72 6.64
C LEU A 95 18.19 24.18 6.68
N GLN A 96 18.46 25.43 6.27
CA GLN A 96 19.81 26.00 6.36
C GLN A 96 20.27 26.12 7.81
N GLN A 97 19.41 26.58 8.73
CA GLN A 97 19.74 26.65 10.16
C GLN A 97 19.96 25.26 10.78
N PHE A 98 19.13 24.28 10.41
CA PHE A 98 19.34 22.89 10.84
C PHE A 98 20.71 22.37 10.37
N ASN A 99 21.00 22.50 9.08
CA ASN A 99 22.28 22.07 8.50
C ASN A 99 23.46 22.80 9.15
N ALA A 100 23.35 24.12 9.39
CA ALA A 100 24.39 24.91 10.05
C ALA A 100 24.64 24.41 11.48
N ARG A 101 23.60 24.10 12.26
CA ARG A 101 23.74 23.52 13.61
C ARG A 101 24.41 22.14 13.58
N LYS A 102 24.07 21.32 12.58
CA LYS A 102 24.67 19.99 12.39
C LYS A 102 26.15 20.09 12.04
N MET A 103 26.49 20.94 11.07
CA MET A 103 27.87 21.19 10.66
C MET A 103 28.69 21.81 11.78
N TYR A 104 28.11 22.74 12.56
CA TYR A 104 28.78 23.35 13.71
C TYR A 104 29.25 22.30 14.73
N ARG A 105 28.42 21.27 14.99
CA ARG A 105 28.79 20.15 15.88
C ARG A 105 29.78 19.20 15.22
N LYS A 106 29.50 18.81 13.97
CA LYS A 106 30.31 17.82 13.24
C LYS A 106 31.76 18.30 13.03
N ASN A 107 31.93 19.57 12.70
CA ASN A 107 33.23 20.16 12.43
C ASN A 107 33.89 20.74 13.69
N ASP A 108 33.29 20.51 14.88
CA ASP A 108 33.69 21.13 16.14
C ASP A 108 34.01 22.63 16.01
N THR A 109 33.15 23.37 15.30
CA THR A 109 33.39 24.79 14.98
C THR A 109 33.48 25.67 16.24
N LYS A 110 33.14 25.14 17.41
CA LYS A 110 33.33 25.78 18.72
C LYS A 110 34.80 26.03 19.03
N THR A 111 35.72 25.11 18.68
CA THR A 111 37.15 25.30 18.93
C THR A 111 37.70 26.43 18.06
N TYR A 112 37.40 26.42 16.76
CA TYR A 112 37.77 27.50 15.86
C TYR A 112 37.20 28.85 16.28
N ARG A 113 35.95 28.88 16.75
CA ARG A 113 35.31 30.11 17.24
C ARG A 113 36.11 30.79 18.36
N ARG A 114 36.80 30.03 19.22
CA ARG A 114 37.61 30.59 20.33
C ARG A 114 38.85 31.35 19.84
N LEU A 115 39.32 31.05 18.63
CA LEU A 115 40.47 31.71 18.02
C LEU A 115 40.09 33.02 17.31
N LEU A 116 38.79 33.28 17.14
CA LEU A 116 38.29 34.46 16.43
C LEU A 116 38.44 35.72 17.28
N GLN A 117 38.81 36.80 16.61
CA GLN A 117 38.88 38.13 17.21
C GLN A 117 37.61 38.94 16.91
N SER A 118 37.48 40.10 17.56
CA SER A 118 36.32 40.99 17.40
C SER A 118 36.05 41.40 15.94
N HIS A 119 37.11 41.56 15.13
CA HIS A 119 36.99 41.92 13.72
C HIS A 119 36.43 40.77 12.87
N ASP A 120 36.84 39.52 13.14
CA ASP A 120 36.29 38.33 12.49
C ASP A 120 34.79 38.19 12.77
N HIS A 121 34.38 38.43 14.03
CA HIS A 121 32.99 38.42 14.40
C HIS A 121 32.17 39.48 13.66
N LYS A 122 32.75 40.67 13.41
CA LYS A 122 32.11 41.71 12.59
C LYS A 122 31.92 41.23 11.14
N MET A 123 32.94 40.61 10.55
CA MET A 123 32.88 40.06 9.19
C MET A 123 31.87 38.91 9.07
N ILE A 124 31.83 38.00 10.04
CA ILE A 124 30.88 36.88 10.05
C ILE A 124 29.44 37.39 10.14
N ARG A 125 29.18 38.38 11.02
CA ARG A 125 27.84 38.99 11.11
C ARG A 125 27.42 39.68 9.82
N LEU A 126 28.36 40.37 9.15
CA LEU A 126 28.10 40.98 7.84
C LEU A 126 27.72 39.92 6.80
N LYS A 127 28.51 38.85 6.68
CA LYS A 127 28.22 37.73 5.76
C LYS A 127 26.90 37.05 6.08
N ALA A 128 26.58 36.82 7.36
CA ALA A 128 25.31 36.24 7.78
C ALA A 128 24.12 37.10 7.33
N ARG A 129 24.19 38.42 7.52
CA ARG A 129 23.15 39.35 7.05
C ARG A 129 22.99 39.34 5.52
N MET A 130 24.08 39.25 4.77
CA MET A 130 24.03 39.13 3.30
C MET A 130 23.34 37.83 2.86
N VAL A 131 23.61 36.72 3.56
CA VAL A 131 22.93 35.44 3.29
C VAL A 131 21.47 35.52 3.67
N ASP A 132 21.12 36.12 4.81
CA ASP A 132 19.72 36.27 5.23
C ASP A 132 18.93 37.17 4.27
N SER A 133 19.54 38.26 3.76
CA SER A 133 18.91 39.16 2.79
C SER A 133 18.78 38.56 1.38
N SER A 134 19.53 37.50 1.05
CA SER A 134 19.49 36.85 -0.26
C SER A 134 18.15 36.14 -0.57
N GLY A 135 17.31 35.92 0.44
CA GLY A 135 16.00 35.29 0.28
C GLY A 135 16.04 33.83 -0.18
N LEU A 136 17.20 33.15 -0.09
CA LEU A 136 17.39 31.77 -0.54
C LEU A 136 16.37 30.79 0.04
N THR A 137 16.01 30.96 1.32
CA THR A 137 14.99 30.12 1.97
C THR A 137 13.61 30.34 1.36
N LYS A 138 13.24 31.58 1.02
CA LYS A 138 11.97 31.89 0.36
C LYS A 138 11.92 31.23 -1.02
N LYS A 139 12.96 31.44 -1.84
CA LYS A 139 13.09 30.79 -3.16
C LYS A 139 12.96 29.26 -3.08
N ARG A 140 13.57 28.62 -2.09
CA ARG A 140 13.44 27.17 -1.85
C ARG A 140 12.03 26.75 -1.48
N ARG A 141 11.32 27.53 -0.66
CA ARG A 141 9.93 27.24 -0.31
C ARG A 141 9.01 27.39 -1.52
N ASP A 142 9.22 28.43 -2.33
CA ASP A 142 8.41 28.68 -3.53
C ASP A 142 8.61 27.56 -4.57
N THR A 143 9.87 27.15 -4.80
CA THR A 143 10.18 26.03 -5.70
C THR A 143 9.60 24.69 -5.21
N GLN A 144 9.70 24.40 -3.90
CA GLN A 144 9.06 23.21 -3.33
C GLN A 144 7.54 23.25 -3.50
N ALA A 145 6.90 24.40 -3.23
CA ALA A 145 5.46 24.55 -3.38
C ALA A 145 5.02 24.34 -4.84
N GLN A 146 5.76 24.88 -5.81
CA GLN A 146 5.49 24.65 -7.23
C GLN A 146 5.59 23.17 -7.60
N ALA A 147 6.64 22.47 -7.15
CA ALA A 147 6.80 21.04 -7.38
C ALA A 147 5.65 20.23 -6.75
N ASP A 148 5.26 20.56 -5.52
CA ASP A 148 4.16 19.90 -4.82
C ASP A 148 2.83 20.10 -5.56
N LEU A 149 2.57 21.29 -6.09
CA LEU A 149 1.38 21.58 -6.90
C LEU A 149 1.35 20.73 -8.18
N LEU A 150 2.48 20.57 -8.87
CA LEU A 150 2.58 19.72 -10.06
C LEU A 150 2.31 18.25 -9.73
N VAL A 151 2.86 17.75 -8.62
CA VAL A 151 2.61 16.38 -8.15
C VAL A 151 1.13 16.17 -7.83
N VAL A 152 0.48 17.14 -7.17
CA VAL A 152 -0.95 17.08 -6.85
C VAL A 152 -1.78 17.09 -8.14
N ALA A 153 -1.45 17.94 -9.12
CA ALA A 153 -2.15 17.99 -10.39
C ALA A 153 -2.04 16.64 -11.14
N ALA A 154 -0.85 16.07 -11.22
CA ALA A 154 -0.61 14.76 -11.84
C ALA A 154 -1.40 13.65 -11.12
N LYS A 155 -1.42 13.65 -9.78
CA LYS A 155 -2.22 12.69 -8.99
C LYS A 155 -3.72 12.84 -9.27
N ARG A 156 -4.23 14.07 -9.39
CA ARG A 156 -5.63 14.32 -9.71
C ARG A 156 -5.98 13.83 -11.11
N ALA A 157 -5.17 14.12 -12.12
CA ALA A 157 -5.36 13.63 -13.48
C ALA A 157 -5.41 12.09 -13.54
N ASN A 158 -4.43 11.43 -12.92
CA ASN A 158 -4.39 9.97 -12.81
C ASN A 158 -5.60 9.41 -12.03
N GLY A 159 -6.10 10.16 -11.04
CA GLY A 159 -7.30 9.82 -10.28
C GLY A 159 -8.56 9.85 -11.14
N VAL A 160 -8.72 10.87 -11.99
CA VAL A 160 -9.83 10.98 -12.94
C VAL A 160 -9.80 9.84 -13.96
N GLU A 161 -8.62 9.53 -14.52
CA GLU A 161 -8.48 8.43 -15.48
C GLU A 161 -8.83 7.07 -14.83
N LYS A 162 -8.33 6.82 -13.62
CA LYS A 162 -8.67 5.61 -12.85
C LYS A 162 -10.17 5.56 -12.51
N ALA A 163 -10.79 6.69 -12.18
CA ALA A 163 -12.22 6.77 -11.91
C ALA A 163 -13.06 6.52 -13.17
N ALA A 164 -12.64 7.05 -14.32
CA ALA A 164 -13.29 6.80 -15.60
C ALA A 164 -13.19 5.32 -16.02
N LYS A 165 -12.01 4.70 -15.85
CA LYS A 165 -11.83 3.25 -16.07
C LYS A 165 -12.74 2.44 -15.16
N LYS A 166 -12.81 2.78 -13.86
CA LYS A 166 -13.74 2.14 -12.91
C LYS A 166 -15.20 2.34 -13.32
N LYS A 167 -15.61 3.53 -13.77
CA LYS A 167 -16.98 3.81 -14.22
C LYS A 167 -17.35 2.98 -15.45
N LYS A 168 -16.44 2.87 -16.42
CA LYS A 168 -16.63 2.02 -17.62
C LYS A 168 -16.78 0.55 -17.25
N VAL A 169 -15.90 0.04 -16.38
CA VAL A 169 -16.00 -1.33 -15.87
C VAL A 169 -17.35 -1.53 -15.17
N ASN A 170 -17.73 -0.65 -14.25
CA ASN A 170 -19.01 -0.76 -13.53
C ASN A 170 -20.22 -0.71 -14.46
N ALA A 171 -20.21 0.16 -15.48
CA ALA A 171 -21.29 0.21 -16.46
C ALA A 171 -21.37 -1.05 -17.34
N ALA A 172 -20.24 -1.73 -17.58
CA ALA A 172 -20.24 -3.04 -18.24
C ALA A 172 -20.78 -4.14 -17.31
N LEU A 173 -20.47 -4.08 -16.01
CA LEU A 173 -21.03 -4.97 -14.99
C LEU A 173 -22.55 -4.82 -14.87
N ASP A 174 -23.07 -3.58 -14.93
CA ASP A 174 -24.51 -3.30 -14.83
C ASP A 174 -25.32 -3.86 -16.02
N LYS A 175 -24.67 -4.27 -17.11
CA LYS A 175 -25.32 -4.86 -18.29
C LYS A 175 -25.35 -6.39 -18.27
N LEU A 176 -24.68 -7.04 -17.33
CA LEU A 176 -24.81 -8.49 -17.17
C LEU A 176 -26.15 -8.80 -16.52
N SER A 177 -26.99 -9.58 -17.20
CA SER A 177 -28.17 -10.21 -16.61
C SER A 177 -27.81 -11.60 -16.06
N ASP A 178 -28.60 -12.08 -15.10
CA ASP A 178 -28.36 -13.28 -14.28
C ASP A 178 -28.33 -14.63 -15.05
N GLY A 179 -28.34 -14.63 -16.39
CA GLY A 179 -28.74 -15.82 -17.16
C GLY A 179 -27.80 -16.34 -18.25
N LEU A 180 -26.60 -15.78 -18.50
CA LEU A 180 -25.79 -16.22 -19.66
C LEU A 180 -24.38 -16.71 -19.31
N TRP A 181 -24.20 -18.03 -19.32
CA TRP A 181 -22.90 -18.72 -19.40
C TRP A 181 -22.48 -18.71 -20.89
N LEU A 182 -21.24 -18.52 -21.39
CA LEU A 182 -19.92 -19.00 -21.01
C LEU A 182 -18.82 -18.18 -21.74
N THR A 183 -18.23 -17.16 -21.09
CA THR A 183 -16.86 -16.72 -21.40
C THR A 183 -16.14 -16.35 -20.09
N GLU A 184 -14.81 -16.47 -20.04
CA GLU A 184 -14.05 -16.12 -18.82
C GLU A 184 -14.24 -14.65 -18.42
N ALA A 185 -14.42 -13.76 -19.41
CA ALA A 185 -14.75 -12.36 -19.18
C ALA A 185 -16.14 -12.16 -18.55
N LEU A 186 -17.13 -12.97 -18.93
CA LEU A 186 -18.47 -12.94 -18.32
C LEU A 186 -18.44 -13.46 -16.87
N LEU A 187 -17.66 -14.51 -16.59
CA LEU A 187 -17.45 -15.04 -15.22
C LEU A 187 -16.85 -13.97 -14.29
N ASP A 188 -15.80 -13.29 -14.76
CA ASP A 188 -15.15 -12.21 -14.02
C ASP A 188 -16.09 -11.03 -13.75
N ALA A 189 -16.91 -10.70 -14.75
CA ALA A 189 -17.90 -9.65 -14.62
C ALA A 189 -19.01 -10.03 -13.63
N GLN A 190 -19.56 -11.25 -13.71
CA GLN A 190 -20.66 -11.65 -12.82
C GLN A 190 -20.20 -11.76 -11.36
N LEU A 191 -18.99 -12.28 -11.11
CA LEU A 191 -18.36 -12.24 -9.78
C LEU A 191 -18.19 -10.82 -9.25
N ALA A 192 -17.74 -9.89 -10.09
CA ALA A 192 -17.58 -8.50 -9.70
C ALA A 192 -18.94 -7.83 -9.40
N TRP A 193 -20.00 -8.23 -10.10
CA TRP A 193 -21.37 -7.77 -9.85
C TRP A 193 -21.89 -8.23 -8.48
N HIS A 194 -21.86 -9.54 -8.19
CA HIS A 194 -22.30 -10.06 -6.89
C HIS A 194 -21.49 -9.47 -5.73
N ARG A 195 -20.18 -9.32 -5.92
CA ARG A 195 -19.30 -8.67 -4.93
C ARG A 195 -19.67 -7.21 -4.69
N ARG A 196 -20.11 -6.49 -5.72
CA ARG A 196 -20.56 -5.10 -5.58
C ARG A 196 -21.91 -5.03 -4.86
N ALA A 197 -22.83 -5.95 -5.12
CA ALA A 197 -24.10 -6.05 -4.41
C ALA A 197 -23.87 -6.28 -2.91
N GLU A 198 -23.05 -7.28 -2.55
CA GLU A 198 -22.68 -7.60 -1.16
C GLU A 198 -22.01 -6.40 -0.46
N LEU A 199 -21.09 -5.71 -1.15
CA LEU A 199 -20.42 -4.53 -0.60
C LEU A 199 -21.32 -3.30 -0.39
N ARG A 200 -22.50 -3.23 -1.02
CA ARG A 200 -23.48 -2.16 -0.74
C ARG A 200 -24.20 -2.36 0.58
N GLU A 201 -24.38 -3.61 0.99
CA GLU A 201 -25.10 -3.98 2.22
C GLU A 201 -24.15 -4.05 3.42
N LEU A 202 -22.86 -4.33 3.19
CA LEU A 202 -21.85 -4.43 4.25
C LEU A 202 -21.35 -3.07 4.73
N LYS A 203 -21.18 -2.91 6.05
CA LYS A 203 -20.56 -1.73 6.68
C LYS A 203 -19.05 -1.65 6.44
N LYS A 204 -18.37 -2.79 6.24
CA LYS A 204 -16.92 -2.84 5.99
C LYS A 204 -16.60 -3.71 4.76
N PRO A 205 -15.75 -3.22 3.84
CA PRO A 205 -15.36 -4.00 2.66
C PRO A 205 -14.55 -5.27 2.94
N SER A 206 -14.00 -5.41 4.15
CA SER A 206 -13.24 -6.60 4.58
C SER A 206 -14.13 -7.79 4.94
N GLU A 207 -15.43 -7.57 5.14
CA GLU A 207 -16.41 -8.60 5.52
C GLU A 207 -17.03 -9.29 4.29
N SER A 208 -16.68 -8.83 3.07
CA SER A 208 -17.14 -9.44 1.83
C SER A 208 -16.58 -10.85 1.68
N LEU A 209 -17.48 -11.83 1.57
CA LEU A 209 -17.15 -13.24 1.40
C LEU A 209 -16.78 -13.56 -0.04
N ILE A 210 -17.08 -12.65 -0.99
CA ILE A 210 -16.73 -12.80 -2.40
C ILE A 210 -15.31 -12.27 -2.66
N PRO A 211 -14.34 -13.13 -3.05
CA PRO A 211 -12.98 -12.70 -3.36
C PRO A 211 -12.92 -11.76 -4.56
N LYS A 212 -11.87 -10.94 -4.63
CA LYS A 212 -11.58 -10.18 -5.86
C LYS A 212 -11.20 -11.15 -6.98
N VAL A 213 -11.67 -10.89 -8.19
CA VAL A 213 -11.34 -11.65 -9.40
C VAL A 213 -9.82 -11.83 -9.57
N SER A 214 -9.03 -10.80 -9.25
CA SER A 214 -7.56 -10.86 -9.30
C SER A 214 -6.92 -11.90 -8.36
N ARG A 215 -7.68 -12.45 -7.40
CA ARG A 215 -7.27 -13.51 -6.48
C ARG A 215 -7.74 -14.90 -6.93
N LEU A 216 -8.57 -14.98 -7.97
CA LEU A 216 -9.10 -16.21 -8.53
C LEU A 216 -8.36 -16.50 -9.85
N GLY A 217 -7.23 -17.19 -9.75
CA GLY A 217 -6.30 -17.39 -10.87
C GLY A 217 -6.69 -18.46 -11.89
N THR A 218 -7.80 -19.18 -11.67
CA THR A 218 -8.25 -20.26 -12.56
C THR A 218 -9.74 -20.18 -12.78
N LYS A 219 -10.20 -20.58 -13.98
CA LYS A 219 -11.62 -20.63 -14.35
C LYS A 219 -12.47 -21.44 -13.36
N GLN A 220 -11.98 -22.56 -12.85
CA GLN A 220 -12.70 -23.40 -11.88
C GLN A 220 -12.98 -22.64 -10.57
N LEU A 221 -11.96 -22.05 -9.96
CA LEU A 221 -12.13 -21.22 -8.75
C LEU A 221 -13.07 -20.03 -8.97
N LYS A 222 -13.13 -19.48 -10.19
CA LYS A 222 -14.09 -18.42 -10.55
C LYS A 222 -15.52 -18.96 -10.59
N VAL A 223 -15.73 -20.15 -11.18
CA VAL A 223 -17.03 -20.83 -11.21
C VAL A 223 -17.50 -21.18 -9.80
N ASP A 224 -16.64 -21.79 -8.97
CA ASP A 224 -16.99 -22.18 -7.60
C ASP A 224 -17.34 -20.96 -6.73
N ALA A 225 -16.55 -19.88 -6.84
CA ALA A 225 -16.82 -18.63 -6.15
C ALA A 225 -18.13 -17.98 -6.63
N LEU A 226 -18.45 -18.10 -7.92
CA LEU A 226 -19.69 -17.58 -8.50
C LEU A 226 -20.91 -18.38 -8.02
N ILE A 227 -20.84 -19.72 -8.01
CA ILE A 227 -21.89 -20.59 -7.48
C ILE A 227 -22.20 -20.21 -6.03
N GLY A 228 -21.18 -20.08 -5.19
CA GLY A 228 -21.36 -19.67 -3.79
C GLY A 228 -21.94 -18.25 -3.66
N ALA A 229 -21.56 -17.32 -4.54
CA ALA A 229 -22.10 -15.95 -4.54
C ALA A 229 -23.59 -15.92 -4.95
N VAL A 230 -23.99 -16.69 -5.96
CA VAL A 230 -25.38 -16.82 -6.42
C VAL A 230 -26.25 -17.48 -5.34
N GLN A 231 -25.77 -18.55 -4.71
CA GLN A 231 -26.49 -19.21 -3.62
C GLN A 231 -26.78 -18.26 -2.46
N ARG A 232 -25.79 -17.44 -2.05
CA ARG A 232 -26.00 -16.43 -1.01
C ARG A 232 -26.96 -15.33 -1.44
N TYR A 233 -26.85 -14.86 -2.68
CA TYR A 233 -27.74 -13.84 -3.23
C TYR A 233 -29.20 -14.31 -3.30
N ASN A 234 -29.43 -15.55 -3.72
CA ASN A 234 -30.77 -16.15 -3.77
C ASN A 234 -31.34 -16.36 -2.36
N ALA A 235 -30.50 -16.79 -1.40
CA ALA A 235 -30.89 -16.94 0.00
C ALA A 235 -31.24 -15.58 0.65
N SER A 236 -30.52 -14.49 0.32
CA SER A 236 -30.83 -13.15 0.81
C SER A 236 -32.03 -12.50 0.12
N ALA A 237 -32.30 -12.84 -1.14
CA ALA A 237 -33.41 -12.30 -1.93
C ALA A 237 -34.75 -13.01 -1.66
N GLY A 238 -34.79 -14.02 -0.78
CA GLY A 238 -36.01 -14.77 -0.47
C GLY A 238 -36.52 -15.67 -1.59
N ILE A 239 -35.72 -15.89 -2.64
CA ILE A 239 -36.07 -16.80 -3.74
C ILE A 239 -35.63 -18.20 -3.33
N VAL A 240 -36.54 -18.92 -2.67
CA VAL A 240 -36.41 -20.35 -2.43
C VAL A 240 -36.40 -21.06 -3.78
N GLY A 241 -35.23 -21.56 -4.18
CA GLY A 241 -35.09 -22.43 -5.36
C GLY A 241 -35.88 -23.73 -5.16
N PRO A 242 -36.43 -24.30 -6.25
CA PRO A 242 -37.41 -25.38 -6.16
C PRO A 242 -36.71 -26.70 -5.79
N GLY A 243 -37.21 -27.36 -4.74
CA GLY A 243 -36.84 -28.74 -4.43
C GLY A 243 -36.76 -29.02 -2.94
N GLY A 244 -37.90 -29.34 -2.33
CA GLY A 244 -37.95 -29.78 -0.94
C GLY A 244 -39.38 -29.77 -0.40
N ASP A 245 -40.14 -30.77 -0.81
CA ASP A 245 -41.52 -31.11 -0.44
C ASP A 245 -41.85 -30.94 1.06
N GLN A 246 -42.85 -30.11 1.37
CA GLN A 246 -43.79 -30.40 2.46
C GLN A 246 -45.12 -29.71 2.17
N MET A 247 -46.09 -30.55 1.83
CA MET A 247 -47.53 -30.30 1.88
C MET A 247 -47.90 -29.52 3.14
N ASP A 248 -48.53 -28.36 2.98
CA ASP A 248 -49.63 -28.02 3.87
C ASP A 248 -50.78 -27.38 3.09
N VAL A 249 -51.87 -28.13 3.13
CA VAL A 249 -53.18 -27.82 2.61
C VAL A 249 -53.82 -26.83 3.58
N ILE A 250 -54.05 -25.59 3.16
CA ILE A 250 -55.22 -24.84 3.64
C ILE A 250 -55.90 -24.22 2.42
N ARG A 251 -57.06 -24.81 2.13
CA ARG A 251 -58.08 -24.36 1.19
C ARG A 251 -58.87 -23.20 1.78
N ASP A 252 -59.23 -22.28 0.89
CA ASP A 252 -60.48 -21.52 0.80
C ASP A 252 -60.98 -20.74 2.02
N ALA A 253 -61.10 -19.42 1.85
CA ALA A 253 -62.42 -18.77 1.87
C ALA A 253 -62.35 -17.35 1.31
N ASP A 254 -63.31 -17.10 0.42
CA ASP A 254 -63.69 -15.87 -0.24
C ASP A 254 -64.00 -14.67 0.68
N ASP A 255 -64.13 -13.53 0.01
CA ASP A 255 -65.21 -12.55 0.23
C ASP A 255 -65.04 -11.51 1.37
N ARG A 256 -64.73 -10.27 0.95
CA ARG A 256 -65.59 -9.05 1.05
C ARG A 256 -64.94 -7.76 1.58
N ASP A 257 -65.43 -6.68 0.95
CA ASP A 257 -65.51 -5.27 1.39
C ASP A 257 -64.22 -4.43 1.30
N ILE A 258 -64.04 -3.55 0.31
CA ILE A 258 -64.73 -2.25 0.11
C ILE A 258 -64.86 -1.48 1.42
N VAL A 259 -64.05 -0.44 1.65
CA VAL A 259 -64.50 0.95 1.87
C VAL A 259 -63.33 1.91 1.57
N MET A 260 -63.62 2.88 0.70
CA MET A 260 -62.91 4.14 0.56
C MET A 260 -63.36 5.12 1.66
N GLU A 261 -62.43 5.76 2.35
CA GLU A 261 -62.65 7.01 3.09
C GLU A 261 -61.28 7.71 3.22
N SER A 262 -60.95 8.72 2.42
CA SER A 262 -61.33 10.14 2.52
C SER A 262 -60.92 10.83 3.83
N ALA A 263 -60.00 11.78 3.68
CA ALA A 263 -59.70 12.94 4.54
C ALA A 263 -59.07 12.65 5.92
N TYR A 264 -57.78 12.98 6.07
CA TYR A 264 -57.27 14.28 6.55
C TYR A 264 -55.79 14.43 6.15
#